data_AF-A0A2E8JSN0-F1
#
_entry.id   AF-A0A2E8JSN0-F1
#
_cell.length_a   1.000
_cell.length_b   1.000
_cell.length_c   1.000
_cell.angle_alpha   90.00
_cell.angle_beta   90.00
_cell.angle_gamma   90.00
#
_symmetry.space_group_name_H-M   'P 1'
#
loop_
_entity.id
_entity.type
_entity.pdbx_description
1 polymer ?
#
loop_
_entity_poly.entity_id
_entity_poly.type
_entity_poly.pdbx_seq_one_letter_code
_entity_poly.pdbx_strand_id
1 'polypeptide(L)'
;MSIQKPLRYERSNQMKAGFGEYMSAMPVGGRVATPASPLRCAVLISGSGSGMQALVASQQNGKRSHTTSVVISNRPDAGGIKLAQALGTDVEIVPLPTEAGAGQRTVHEDAIMAVLERYNVEFLVLCGYMRLFSPHILSKWGGRIVNIHPSYLPHFPGAHAHRDVLSSGAQLTGCTVHMVDEGMDTGPILAQTTVPVLCGDNEQTLSERVKIEEHRLYPRVLDWIAEGNVTIKDGTTHLDIP
;
A
#
# COMPACT_ATOMS: atom_id res chain seq x y z
N MET A 1 46.96 22.96 -5.98
CA MET A 1 46.24 22.04 -5.07
C MET A 1 45.12 22.83 -4.40
N SER A 2 43.91 22.77 -4.95
CA SER A 2 42.71 23.38 -4.35
C SER A 2 41.68 22.27 -4.16
N ILE A 3 41.33 22.02 -2.92
CA ILE A 3 40.40 20.98 -2.48
C ILE A 3 38.98 21.54 -2.66
N GLN A 4 38.21 20.99 -3.60
CA GLN A 4 36.77 21.27 -3.72
C GLN A 4 36.02 20.62 -2.54
N LYS A 5 35.26 21.43 -1.81
CA LYS A 5 34.30 20.97 -0.79
C LYS A 5 33.12 20.25 -1.48
N PRO A 6 32.52 19.22 -0.84
CA PRO A 6 31.37 18.52 -1.39
C PRO A 6 30.11 19.40 -1.31
N LEU A 7 29.31 19.34 -2.39
CA LEU A 7 27.99 19.95 -2.52
C LEU A 7 27.03 19.35 -1.48
N ARG A 8 26.60 20.16 -0.51
CA ARG A 8 25.46 19.86 0.36
C ARG A 8 24.18 20.02 -0.46
N TYR A 9 23.39 18.95 -0.54
CA TYR A 9 22.03 19.00 -1.04
C TYR A 9 21.14 19.56 0.09
N GLU A 10 20.80 20.85 0.01
CA GLU A 10 19.85 21.46 0.93
C GLU A 10 18.44 20.97 0.59
N ARG A 11 17.81 20.24 1.53
CA ARG A 11 16.38 19.93 1.47
C ARG A 11 15.62 21.26 1.58
N SER A 12 14.95 21.68 0.52
CA SER A 12 14.02 22.81 0.55
C SER A 12 12.83 22.45 1.44
N ASN A 13 12.88 22.93 2.68
CA ASN A 13 11.80 22.81 3.65
C ASN A 13 10.72 23.84 3.31
N GLN A 14 9.84 23.51 2.37
CA GLN A 14 8.55 24.16 2.21
C GLN A 14 7.46 23.11 2.42
N MET A 15 7.33 22.68 3.67
CA MET A 15 6.05 22.17 4.17
C MET A 15 5.04 23.30 4.01
N LYS A 16 4.10 23.13 3.08
CA LYS A 16 2.93 23.99 2.98
C LYS A 16 2.16 23.87 4.30
N ALA A 17 2.19 24.94 5.08
CA ALA A 17 1.43 25.14 6.29
C ALA A 17 -0.05 24.82 6.01
N GLY A 18 -0.55 23.75 6.62
CA GLY A 18 -1.91 23.23 6.41
C GLY A 18 -2.07 21.76 6.80
N PHE A 19 -1.04 20.93 6.55
CA PHE A 19 -1.06 19.49 6.88
C PHE A 19 -0.13 19.08 8.04
N GLY A 20 0.90 19.89 8.35
CA GLY A 20 1.92 19.54 9.34
C GLY A 20 1.38 19.36 10.77
N GLU A 21 0.36 20.11 11.18
CA GLU A 21 -0.25 19.97 12.51
C GLU A 21 -1.12 18.71 12.64
N TYR A 22 -1.74 18.27 11.55
CA TYR A 22 -2.56 17.06 11.51
C TYR A 22 -1.75 15.79 11.79
N MET A 23 -0.46 15.74 11.43
CA MET A 23 0.39 14.55 11.55
C MET A 23 1.06 14.35 12.92
N SER A 24 0.86 15.23 13.89
CA SER A 24 1.60 15.21 15.17
C SER A 24 1.25 14.04 16.10
N ALA A 25 0.08 13.41 15.92
CA ALA A 25 -0.31 12.18 16.62
C ALA A 25 -1.49 11.49 15.92
N MET A 26 -1.47 11.33 14.59
CA MET A 26 -2.53 10.54 13.94
C MET A 26 -2.42 9.09 14.40
N PRO A 27 -3.49 8.48 14.95
CA PRO A 27 -3.59 7.04 14.92
C PRO A 27 -3.51 6.62 13.45
N VAL A 28 -2.62 5.69 13.14
CA VAL A 28 -2.62 5.07 11.82
C VAL A 28 -3.87 4.22 11.73
N GLY A 29 -4.79 4.57 10.84
CA GLY A 29 -5.96 3.75 10.53
C GLY A 29 -7.27 4.12 11.21
N GLY A 30 -8.08 3.09 11.45
CA GLY A 30 -9.44 3.19 11.98
C GLY A 30 -9.49 3.02 13.50
N ARG A 31 -10.57 2.43 14.00
CA ARG A 31 -10.66 2.04 15.42
C ARG A 31 -9.65 0.93 15.74
N VAL A 32 -9.30 0.82 17.02
CA VAL A 32 -8.64 -0.40 17.54
C VAL A 32 -9.60 -1.58 17.39
N ALA A 33 -9.09 -2.65 16.81
CA ALA A 33 -9.81 -3.86 16.45
C ALA A 33 -9.16 -5.08 17.11
N THR A 34 -9.88 -6.19 17.08
CA THR A 34 -9.43 -7.49 17.62
C THR A 34 -9.89 -8.59 16.69
N PRO A 35 -9.40 -9.84 16.83
CA PRO A 35 -9.92 -10.93 16.02
C PRO A 35 -11.42 -11.22 16.20
N ALA A 36 -12.01 -10.82 17.33
CA ALA A 36 -13.45 -10.93 17.58
C ALA A 36 -14.27 -9.81 16.93
N SER A 37 -13.64 -8.68 16.62
CA SER A 37 -14.25 -7.52 15.95
C SER A 37 -13.22 -6.90 15.00
N PRO A 38 -12.89 -7.58 13.88
CA PRO A 38 -11.78 -7.22 13.02
C PRO A 38 -12.03 -5.90 12.29
N LEU A 39 -10.95 -5.18 11.99
CA LEU A 39 -10.98 -3.96 11.17
C LEU A 39 -11.46 -4.30 9.75
N ARG A 40 -12.47 -3.59 9.25
CA ARG A 40 -13.06 -3.85 7.93
C ARG A 40 -12.24 -3.17 6.84
N CYS A 41 -11.61 -3.96 5.99
CA CYS A 41 -10.76 -3.48 4.91
C CYS A 41 -11.43 -3.60 3.54
N ALA A 42 -11.16 -2.66 2.64
CA ALA A 42 -11.30 -2.87 1.21
C ALA A 42 -9.92 -3.08 0.58
N VAL A 43 -9.82 -4.10 -0.29
CA VAL A 43 -8.58 -4.42 -1.00
C VAL A 43 -8.69 -3.96 -2.44
N LEU A 44 -7.81 -3.08 -2.89
CA LEU A 44 -7.81 -2.56 -4.26
C LEU A 44 -6.77 -3.29 -5.12
N ILE A 45 -7.17 -3.67 -6.33
CA ILE A 45 -6.34 -4.42 -7.28
C ILE A 45 -6.47 -3.89 -8.71
N SER A 46 -5.39 -4.00 -9.48
CA SER A 46 -5.40 -3.78 -10.94
C SER A 46 -4.98 -5.01 -11.76
N GLY A 47 -4.39 -6.04 -11.14
CA GLY A 47 -3.69 -7.10 -11.86
C GLY A 47 -4.10 -8.52 -11.47
N SER A 48 -3.10 -9.40 -11.38
CA SER A 48 -3.29 -10.84 -11.14
C SER A 48 -3.96 -11.18 -9.81
N GLY A 49 -3.86 -10.30 -8.81
CA GLY A 49 -4.48 -10.49 -7.49
C GLY A 49 -3.74 -11.46 -6.56
N SER A 50 -2.52 -11.91 -6.88
CA SER A 50 -1.76 -12.84 -6.02
C SER A 50 -1.58 -12.36 -4.57
N GLY A 51 -1.21 -11.10 -4.36
CA GLY A 51 -1.11 -10.53 -3.01
C GLY A 51 -2.45 -10.44 -2.27
N MET A 52 -3.53 -10.08 -2.97
CA MET A 52 -4.89 -10.08 -2.42
C MET A 52 -5.32 -11.50 -2.03
N GLN A 53 -5.07 -12.49 -2.89
CA GLN A 53 -5.39 -13.89 -2.62
C GLN A 53 -4.67 -14.39 -1.37
N ALA A 54 -3.37 -14.09 -1.24
CA ALA A 54 -2.59 -14.48 -0.07
C ALA A 54 -3.11 -13.81 1.21
N LEU A 55 -3.45 -12.52 1.13
CA LEU A 55 -4.02 -11.76 2.24
C LEU A 55 -5.36 -12.37 2.70
N VAL A 56 -6.31 -12.57 1.80
CA VAL A 56 -7.63 -13.16 2.12
C VAL A 56 -7.48 -14.58 2.66
N ALA A 57 -6.63 -15.41 2.06
CA ALA A 57 -6.36 -16.75 2.58
C ALA A 57 -5.77 -16.72 4.00
N SER A 58 -4.93 -15.71 4.33
CA SER A 58 -4.37 -15.55 5.67
C SER A 58 -5.40 -15.14 6.73
N GLN A 59 -6.50 -14.51 6.31
CA GLN A 59 -7.65 -14.14 7.16
C GLN A 59 -8.56 -15.34 7.41
N GLN A 60 -8.72 -16.23 6.44
CA GLN A 60 -9.54 -17.44 6.57
C GLN A 60 -8.88 -18.53 7.43
N ASN A 61 -7.55 -18.62 7.37
CA ASN A 61 -6.78 -19.67 8.05
C ASN A 61 -6.27 -19.25 9.44
N GLY A 62 -6.66 -18.09 9.96
CA GLY A 62 -6.13 -17.57 11.21
C GLY A 62 -7.04 -16.55 11.89
N LYS A 63 -6.68 -16.19 13.12
CA LYS A 63 -7.31 -15.09 13.85
C LYS A 63 -6.54 -13.81 13.52
N ARG A 64 -7.05 -13.05 12.56
CA ARG A 64 -6.50 -11.73 12.18
C ARG A 64 -7.34 -10.63 12.80
N SER A 65 -6.70 -9.52 13.15
CA SER A 65 -7.37 -8.33 13.69
C SER A 65 -7.98 -7.46 12.58
N HIS A 66 -7.91 -7.91 11.33
CA HIS A 66 -8.44 -7.25 10.13
C HIS A 66 -9.11 -8.28 9.20
N THR A 67 -10.07 -7.83 8.39
CA THR A 67 -10.79 -8.68 7.43
C THR A 67 -11.08 -7.94 6.12
N THR A 68 -11.02 -8.64 5.00
CA THR A 68 -11.42 -8.09 3.70
C THR A 68 -12.93 -8.14 3.57
N SER A 69 -13.59 -6.98 3.51
CA SER A 69 -15.04 -6.87 3.30
C SER A 69 -15.42 -6.82 1.82
N VAL A 70 -14.54 -6.24 0.99
CA VAL A 70 -14.75 -6.15 -0.46
C VAL A 70 -13.40 -6.02 -1.17
N VAL A 71 -13.30 -6.65 -2.34
CA VAL A 71 -12.21 -6.40 -3.29
C VAL A 71 -12.72 -5.45 -4.37
N ILE A 72 -12.02 -4.34 -4.59
CA ILE A 72 -12.36 -3.36 -5.61
C ILE A 72 -11.35 -3.44 -6.74
N SER A 73 -11.81 -3.65 -7.97
CA SER A 73 -10.94 -3.59 -9.14
C SER A 73 -11.29 -2.41 -10.04
N ASN A 74 -10.26 -1.70 -10.50
CA ASN A 74 -10.41 -0.69 -11.55
C ASN A 74 -10.43 -1.27 -12.97
N ARG A 75 -10.31 -2.60 -13.10
CA ARG A 75 -10.20 -3.30 -14.37
C ARG A 75 -11.16 -4.50 -14.40
N PRO A 76 -12.13 -4.54 -15.33
CA PRO A 76 -13.10 -5.63 -15.39
C PRO A 76 -12.46 -6.99 -15.77
N ASP A 77 -11.26 -6.96 -16.34
CA ASP A 77 -10.49 -8.11 -16.80
C ASP A 77 -9.39 -8.54 -15.80
N ALA A 78 -9.30 -7.91 -14.62
CA ALA A 78 -8.28 -8.23 -13.63
C ALA A 78 -8.38 -9.69 -13.18
N GLY A 79 -7.29 -10.45 -13.30
CA GLY A 79 -7.24 -11.85 -12.87
C GLY A 79 -7.63 -12.07 -11.41
N GLY A 80 -7.36 -11.07 -10.55
CA GLY A 80 -7.72 -11.11 -9.14
C GLY A 80 -9.21 -11.15 -8.85
N ILE A 81 -10.09 -10.75 -9.78
CA ILE A 81 -11.55 -10.82 -9.60
C ILE A 81 -11.99 -12.26 -9.38
N LYS A 82 -11.57 -13.18 -10.26
CA LYS A 82 -11.92 -14.60 -10.17
C LYS A 82 -11.35 -15.24 -8.90
N LEU A 83 -10.15 -14.82 -8.48
CA LEU A 83 -9.54 -15.31 -7.25
C LEU A 83 -10.31 -14.87 -6.00
N ALA A 84 -10.75 -13.61 -5.94
CA ALA A 84 -11.54 -13.09 -4.83
C ALA A 84 -12.89 -13.81 -4.72
N GLN A 85 -13.57 -14.00 -5.86
CA GLN A 85 -14.83 -14.74 -5.94
C GLN A 85 -14.66 -16.20 -5.50
N ALA A 86 -13.58 -16.87 -5.92
CA ALA A 86 -13.28 -18.25 -5.51
C ALA A 86 -12.99 -18.37 -4.01
N LEU A 87 -12.53 -17.30 -3.37
CA LEU A 87 -12.35 -17.20 -1.92
C LEU A 87 -13.64 -16.77 -1.19
N GLY A 88 -14.76 -16.57 -1.89
CA GLY A 88 -16.03 -16.14 -1.30
C GLY A 88 -16.02 -14.69 -0.81
N THR A 89 -15.15 -13.84 -1.37
CA THR A 89 -15.10 -12.41 -1.05
C THR A 89 -15.86 -11.60 -2.09
N ASP A 90 -16.66 -10.63 -1.62
CA ASP A 90 -17.40 -9.72 -2.50
C ASP A 90 -16.45 -8.92 -3.39
N VAL A 91 -16.88 -8.69 -4.63
CA VAL A 91 -16.09 -7.95 -5.63
C VAL A 91 -16.94 -6.84 -6.24
N GLU A 92 -16.36 -5.64 -6.28
CA GLU A 92 -16.91 -4.48 -6.94
C GLU A 92 -15.96 -4.03 -8.05
N ILE A 93 -16.50 -3.81 -9.25
CA ILE A 93 -15.73 -3.35 -10.40
C ILE A 93 -16.05 -1.87 -10.58
N VAL A 94 -15.07 -1.01 -10.32
CA VAL A 94 -15.19 0.45 -10.50
C VAL A 94 -14.26 0.82 -11.65
N PRO A 95 -14.67 0.71 -12.93
CA PRO A 95 -13.78 1.00 -14.04
C PRO A 95 -13.35 2.46 -14.05
N LEU A 96 -12.26 2.73 -14.75
CA LEU A 96 -11.88 4.11 -15.07
C LEU A 96 -12.92 4.70 -16.04
N PRO A 97 -13.30 5.99 -15.88
CA PRO A 97 -14.16 6.65 -16.84
C PRO A 97 -13.61 6.53 -18.26
N THR A 98 -14.50 6.25 -19.21
CA THR A 98 -14.15 6.07 -20.62
C THR A 98 -13.99 7.39 -21.37
N GLU A 99 -14.63 8.46 -20.88
CA GLU A 99 -14.59 9.79 -21.50
C GLU A 99 -13.46 10.63 -20.94
N ALA A 100 -12.57 11.10 -21.82
CA ALA A 100 -11.50 12.00 -21.44
C ALA A 100 -12.06 13.41 -21.11
N GLY A 101 -11.70 13.93 -19.94
CA GLY A 101 -12.10 15.24 -19.43
C GLY A 101 -11.50 15.57 -18.06
N ALA A 102 -11.59 16.85 -17.67
CA ALA A 102 -11.25 17.29 -16.32
C ALA A 102 -12.18 16.60 -15.30
N GLY A 103 -11.63 16.15 -14.17
CA GLY A 103 -12.42 15.58 -13.07
C GLY A 103 -12.68 14.06 -13.11
N GLN A 104 -12.27 13.34 -14.16
CA GLN A 104 -12.42 11.87 -14.22
C GLN A 104 -11.84 11.13 -13.01
N ARG A 105 -10.69 11.61 -12.51
CA ARG A 105 -10.04 11.02 -11.34
C ARG A 105 -10.93 11.14 -10.10
N THR A 106 -11.53 12.32 -9.90
CA THR A 106 -12.50 12.59 -8.83
C THR A 106 -13.73 11.71 -8.97
N VAL A 107 -14.30 11.59 -10.17
CA VAL A 107 -15.47 10.71 -10.43
C VAL A 107 -15.17 9.26 -10.09
N HIS A 108 -14.01 8.75 -10.50
CA HIS A 108 -13.57 7.39 -10.16
C HIS A 108 -13.36 7.20 -8.66
N GLU A 109 -12.71 8.16 -8.00
CA GLU A 109 -12.47 8.14 -6.55
C GLU A 109 -13.77 8.27 -5.75
N ASP A 110 -14.76 9.05 -6.21
CA ASP A 110 -16.09 9.14 -5.62
C ASP A 110 -16.85 7.82 -5.73
N ALA A 111 -16.74 7.14 -6.89
CA ALA A 111 -17.31 5.82 -7.07
C ALA A 111 -16.66 4.77 -6.15
N ILE A 112 -15.34 4.84 -5.95
CA ILE A 112 -14.65 4.02 -4.94
C ILE A 112 -15.21 4.33 -3.56
N MET A 113 -15.26 5.60 -3.14
CA MET A 113 -15.75 5.99 -1.81
C MET A 113 -17.20 5.56 -1.56
N ALA A 114 -18.06 5.59 -2.57
CA ALA A 114 -19.42 5.07 -2.48
C ALA A 114 -19.45 3.55 -2.21
N VAL A 115 -18.52 2.77 -2.78
CA VAL A 115 -18.36 1.35 -2.40
C VAL A 115 -17.90 1.24 -0.95
N LEU A 116 -16.90 2.02 -0.53
CA LEU A 116 -16.38 1.97 0.84
C LEU A 116 -17.47 2.23 1.88
N GLU A 117 -18.36 3.19 1.62
CA GLU A 117 -19.51 3.49 2.47
C GLU A 117 -20.49 2.31 2.54
N ARG A 118 -20.91 1.75 1.39
CA ARG A 118 -21.85 0.60 1.35
C ARG A 118 -21.34 -0.60 2.13
N TYR A 119 -20.03 -0.86 2.09
CA TYR A 119 -19.41 -1.99 2.78
C TYR A 119 -18.93 -1.65 4.20
N ASN A 120 -19.23 -0.45 4.73
CA ASN A 120 -18.76 0.02 6.03
C ASN A 120 -17.25 -0.20 6.21
N VAL A 121 -16.47 0.20 5.20
CA VAL A 121 -15.01 0.02 5.20
C VAL A 121 -14.37 1.04 6.14
N GLU A 122 -13.37 0.59 6.87
CA GLU A 122 -12.62 1.39 7.85
C GLU A 122 -11.20 1.70 7.34
N PHE A 123 -10.66 0.85 6.46
CA PHE A 123 -9.28 0.95 5.99
C PHE A 123 -9.08 0.44 4.55
N LEU A 124 -8.21 1.09 3.79
CA LEU A 124 -7.89 0.77 2.40
C LEU A 124 -6.53 0.07 2.30
N VAL A 125 -6.50 -1.03 1.55
CA VAL A 125 -5.33 -1.89 1.37
C VAL A 125 -5.02 -2.03 -0.12
N LEU A 126 -3.84 -1.59 -0.56
CA LEU A 126 -3.45 -1.66 -1.97
C LEU A 126 -2.63 -2.92 -2.23
N CYS A 127 -3.19 -3.84 -3.02
CA CYS A 127 -2.53 -5.09 -3.42
C CYS A 127 -2.22 -5.05 -4.93
N GLY A 128 -1.22 -4.26 -5.33
CA GLY A 128 -0.90 -4.06 -6.74
C GLY A 128 -1.95 -3.21 -7.46
N TYR A 129 -2.43 -2.16 -6.79
CA TYR A 129 -3.28 -1.13 -7.38
C TYR A 129 -2.42 -0.11 -8.13
N MET A 130 -2.60 0.01 -9.44
CA MET A 130 -1.66 0.73 -10.32
C MET A 130 -2.04 2.20 -10.54
N ARG A 131 -2.71 2.83 -9.57
CA ARG A 131 -3.19 4.21 -9.67
C ARG A 131 -2.84 4.99 -8.42
N LEU A 132 -2.31 6.20 -8.62
CA LEU A 132 -2.10 7.15 -7.53
C LEU A 132 -3.44 7.73 -7.05
N PHE A 133 -3.51 8.14 -5.79
CA PHE A 133 -4.66 8.84 -5.22
C PHE A 133 -4.49 10.35 -5.23
N SER A 134 -5.59 11.06 -5.51
CA SER A 134 -5.59 12.52 -5.59
C SER A 134 -5.78 13.16 -4.22
N PRO A 135 -5.49 14.45 -4.06
CA PRO A 135 -5.83 15.19 -2.85
C PRO A 135 -7.31 15.07 -2.46
N HIS A 136 -8.21 14.83 -3.43
CA HIS A 136 -9.64 14.67 -3.18
C HIS A 136 -9.94 13.49 -2.24
N ILE A 137 -9.53 12.28 -2.60
CA ILE A 137 -9.74 11.11 -1.74
C ILE A 137 -8.84 11.15 -0.50
N LEU A 138 -7.60 11.65 -0.62
CA LEU A 138 -6.67 11.75 0.51
C LEU A 138 -7.15 12.73 1.59
N SER A 139 -7.88 13.79 1.23
CA SER A 139 -8.49 14.69 2.22
C SER A 139 -9.49 13.99 3.14
N LYS A 140 -10.09 12.89 2.68
CA LYS A 140 -11.11 12.11 3.41
C LYS A 140 -10.54 10.83 4.01
N TRP A 141 -9.62 10.16 3.30
CA TRP A 141 -9.10 8.84 3.63
C TRP A 141 -7.60 8.82 3.99
N GLY A 142 -6.92 9.97 3.96
CA GLY A 142 -5.54 10.09 4.42
C GLY A 142 -5.35 9.50 5.82
N GLY A 143 -4.24 8.81 6.04
CA GLY A 143 -3.99 8.04 7.26
C GLY A 143 -4.73 6.70 7.35
N ARG A 144 -5.59 6.36 6.38
CA ARG A 144 -6.35 5.10 6.32
C ARG A 144 -6.10 4.27 5.05
N ILE A 145 -4.96 4.51 4.40
CA ILE A 145 -4.58 3.83 3.15
C ILE A 145 -3.15 3.32 3.30
N VAL A 146 -2.96 2.02 3.10
CA VAL A 146 -1.64 1.37 3.12
C VAL A 146 -1.36 0.69 1.79
N ASN A 147 -0.10 0.75 1.36
CA ASN A 147 0.40 0.05 0.18
C ASN A 147 1.53 -0.89 0.57
N ILE A 148 1.67 -1.98 -0.18
CA ILE A 148 2.90 -2.76 -0.23
C ILE A 148 3.55 -2.59 -1.60
N HIS A 149 4.82 -2.19 -1.58
CA HIS A 149 5.62 -1.94 -2.77
C HIS A 149 6.73 -2.99 -2.90
N PRO A 150 6.95 -3.59 -4.09
CA PRO A 150 7.87 -4.70 -4.30
C PRO A 150 9.35 -4.26 -4.44
N SER A 151 9.79 -3.31 -3.61
CA SER A 151 11.19 -2.95 -3.45
C SER A 151 11.51 -2.49 -2.02
N TYR A 152 12.80 -2.33 -1.74
CA TYR A 152 13.30 -1.72 -0.50
C TYR A 152 13.37 -0.19 -0.63
N LEU A 153 12.24 0.49 -0.38
CA LEU A 153 12.13 1.95 -0.46
C LEU A 153 13.14 2.66 0.48
N PRO A 154 13.64 3.86 0.13
CA PRO A 154 13.23 4.69 -1.00
C PRO A 154 13.82 4.27 -2.36
N HIS A 155 14.52 3.13 -2.44
CA HIS A 155 15.10 2.66 -3.69
C HIS A 155 14.04 1.99 -4.58
N PHE A 156 14.08 2.32 -5.87
CA PHE A 156 13.22 1.73 -6.92
C PHE A 156 11.71 1.94 -6.70
N PRO A 157 11.24 3.19 -6.48
CA PRO A 157 9.80 3.48 -6.45
C PRO A 157 9.16 3.32 -7.84
N GLY A 158 7.84 3.22 -7.90
CA GLY A 158 7.09 3.20 -9.15
C GLY A 158 6.93 1.83 -9.81
N ALA A 159 6.30 1.81 -10.98
CA ALA A 159 5.67 0.61 -11.53
C ALA A 159 6.62 -0.52 -11.97
N HIS A 160 7.94 -0.27 -12.08
CA HIS A 160 8.92 -1.20 -12.65
C HIS A 160 10.05 -1.57 -11.70
N ALA A 161 9.77 -1.54 -10.39
CA ALA A 161 10.71 -1.86 -9.31
C ALA A 161 11.68 -3.02 -9.58
N HIS A 162 11.19 -4.21 -9.96
CA HIS A 162 12.07 -5.37 -10.21
C HIS A 162 13.01 -5.19 -11.40
N ARG A 163 12.52 -4.56 -12.48
CA ARG A 163 13.36 -4.21 -13.64
C ARG A 163 14.46 -3.25 -13.23
N ASP A 164 14.10 -2.23 -12.44
CA ASP A 164 15.03 -1.19 -12.01
C ASP A 164 16.08 -1.75 -11.04
N VAL A 165 15.68 -2.64 -10.13
CA VAL A 165 16.59 -3.40 -9.26
C VAL A 165 17.61 -4.16 -10.08
N LEU A 166 17.17 -5.00 -11.03
CA LEU A 166 18.05 -5.82 -11.85
C LEU A 166 18.99 -4.96 -12.72
N SER A 167 18.47 -3.89 -13.29
CA SER A 167 19.24 -2.97 -14.14
C SER A 167 20.31 -2.21 -13.35
N SER A 168 20.09 -1.97 -12.05
CA SER A 168 21.05 -1.27 -11.19
C SER A 168 22.24 -2.14 -10.75
N GLY A 169 22.13 -3.46 -10.87
CA GLY A 169 23.12 -4.41 -10.32
C GLY A 169 23.08 -4.52 -8.78
N ALA A 170 22.00 -4.08 -8.13
CA ALA A 170 21.83 -4.22 -6.69
C ALA A 170 21.87 -5.70 -6.26
N GLN A 171 22.52 -5.98 -5.14
CA GLN A 171 22.61 -7.34 -4.57
C GLN A 171 21.50 -7.63 -3.54
N LEU A 172 20.75 -6.59 -3.16
CA LEU A 172 19.67 -6.65 -2.18
C LEU A 172 18.50 -5.79 -2.65
N THR A 173 17.30 -6.32 -2.50
CA THR A 173 16.04 -5.57 -2.61
C THR A 173 15.11 -6.03 -1.48
N GLY A 174 13.80 -5.93 -1.65
CA GLY A 174 12.84 -6.31 -0.63
C GLY A 174 11.42 -5.97 -1.00
N CYS A 175 10.58 -5.86 0.02
CA CYS A 175 9.29 -5.20 -0.07
C CYS A 175 9.15 -4.19 1.08
N THR A 176 8.31 -3.18 0.84
CA THR A 176 8.04 -2.11 1.81
C THR A 176 6.55 -1.92 1.98
N VAL A 177 6.08 -1.97 3.23
CA VAL A 177 4.72 -1.53 3.58
C VAL A 177 4.80 -0.09 4.06
N HIS A 178 4.01 0.79 3.47
CA HIS A 178 4.01 2.22 3.78
C HIS A 178 2.60 2.82 3.71
N MET A 179 2.39 3.91 4.43
CA MET A 179 1.19 4.72 4.28
C MET A 179 1.19 5.42 2.93
N VAL A 180 0.01 5.62 2.34
CA VAL A 180 -0.13 6.34 1.07
C VAL A 180 -0.30 7.84 1.30
N ASP A 181 0.44 8.62 0.53
CA ASP A 181 0.36 10.07 0.43
C ASP A 181 0.08 10.50 -1.04
N GLU A 182 0.29 11.78 -1.36
CA GLU A 182 0.09 12.29 -2.72
C GLU A 182 1.19 11.85 -3.70
N GLY A 183 2.32 11.36 -3.19
CA GLY A 183 3.47 10.98 -4.00
C GLY A 183 3.43 9.53 -4.47
N MET A 184 4.47 9.16 -5.21
CA MET A 184 4.68 7.79 -5.68
C MET A 184 5.59 7.07 -4.69
N ASP A 185 5.00 6.26 -3.83
CA ASP A 185 5.71 5.43 -2.84
C ASP A 185 6.58 6.25 -1.87
N THR A 186 6.11 7.45 -1.48
CA THR A 186 6.85 8.39 -0.61
C THR A 186 6.35 8.49 0.81
N GLY A 187 5.18 7.91 1.11
CA GLY A 187 4.60 8.03 2.43
C GLY A 187 5.38 7.29 3.52
N PRO A 188 5.07 7.54 4.81
CA PRO A 188 5.78 6.97 5.94
C PRO A 188 5.89 5.43 5.86
N ILE A 189 7.12 4.92 5.94
CA ILE A 189 7.42 3.50 5.93
C ILE A 189 6.98 2.88 7.26
N LEU A 190 6.20 1.81 7.20
CA LEU A 190 5.74 1.08 8.37
C LEU A 190 6.64 -0.11 8.70
N ALA A 191 6.99 -0.89 7.67
CA ALA A 191 7.87 -2.04 7.81
C ALA A 191 8.50 -2.40 6.46
N GLN A 192 9.66 -3.05 6.52
CA GLN A 192 10.37 -3.52 5.35
C GLN A 192 10.94 -4.91 5.61
N THR A 193 11.17 -5.66 4.54
CA THR A 193 11.91 -6.92 4.59
C THR A 193 12.84 -6.97 3.39
N THR A 194 14.02 -7.54 3.56
CA THR A 194 15.03 -7.63 2.51
C THR A 194 15.07 -9.02 1.88
N VAL A 195 15.44 -9.05 0.61
CA VAL A 195 15.53 -10.25 -0.22
C VAL A 195 16.79 -10.14 -1.08
N PRO A 196 17.63 -11.20 -1.16
CA PRO A 196 18.82 -11.18 -2.01
C PRO A 196 18.44 -11.17 -3.49
N VAL A 197 19.21 -10.44 -4.30
CA VAL A 197 19.22 -10.53 -5.76
C VAL A 197 20.31 -11.51 -6.15
N LEU A 198 19.94 -12.63 -6.77
CA LEU A 198 20.85 -13.72 -7.10
C LEU A 198 21.43 -13.54 -8.50
N CYS A 199 22.62 -14.09 -8.72
CA CYS A 199 23.21 -14.15 -10.05
C CYS A 199 22.29 -14.91 -11.01
N GLY A 200 21.96 -14.31 -12.15
CA GLY A 200 21.07 -14.90 -13.15
C GLY A 200 19.57 -14.68 -12.92
N ASP A 201 19.18 -13.89 -11.90
CA ASP A 201 17.78 -13.51 -11.73
C ASP A 201 17.23 -12.76 -12.95
N ASN A 202 15.95 -13.01 -13.24
CA ASN A 202 15.12 -12.19 -14.11
C ASN A 202 13.96 -11.58 -13.31
N GLU A 203 13.12 -10.75 -13.95
CA GLU A 203 12.00 -10.08 -13.26
C GLU A 203 11.05 -11.09 -12.59
N GLN A 204 10.82 -12.25 -13.21
CA GLN A 204 9.93 -13.27 -12.67
C GLN A 204 10.53 -13.95 -11.43
N THR A 205 11.77 -14.44 -11.50
CA THR A 205 12.40 -15.17 -10.37
C THR A 205 12.60 -14.25 -9.17
N LEU A 206 12.96 -12.99 -9.41
CA LEU A 206 13.05 -11.98 -8.36
C LEU A 206 11.66 -11.67 -7.77
N SER A 207 10.64 -11.49 -8.62
CA SER A 207 9.27 -11.22 -8.17
C SER A 207 8.71 -12.35 -7.32
N GLU A 208 8.90 -13.60 -7.72
CA GLU A 208 8.47 -14.78 -6.94
C GLU A 208 9.12 -14.80 -5.56
N ARG A 209 10.41 -14.44 -5.47
CA ARG A 209 11.12 -14.36 -4.18
C ARG A 209 10.60 -13.22 -3.30
N VAL A 210 10.37 -12.03 -3.88
CA VAL A 210 9.83 -10.88 -3.15
C VAL A 210 8.40 -11.14 -2.66
N LYS A 211 7.55 -11.77 -3.49
CA LYS A 211 6.16 -12.11 -3.12
C LYS A 211 6.04 -12.97 -1.87
N ILE A 212 6.99 -13.88 -1.64
CA ILE A 212 7.02 -14.68 -0.41
C ILE A 212 7.07 -13.77 0.83
N GLU A 213 7.91 -12.75 0.79
CA GLU A 213 8.03 -11.80 1.90
C GLU A 213 6.87 -10.81 1.94
N GLU A 214 6.32 -10.39 0.79
CA GLU A 214 5.09 -9.59 0.75
C GLU A 214 3.92 -10.29 1.44
N HIS A 215 3.70 -11.58 1.13
CA HIS A 215 2.63 -12.37 1.70
C HIS A 215 2.79 -12.61 3.20
N ARG A 216 4.02 -12.53 3.73
CA ARG A 216 4.31 -12.63 5.17
C ARG A 216 4.15 -11.29 5.88
N LEU A 217 4.75 -10.25 5.31
CA LEU A 217 4.85 -8.93 5.92
C LEU A 217 3.50 -8.22 5.93
N TYR A 218 2.76 -8.27 4.82
CA TYR A 218 1.59 -7.41 4.66
C TYR A 218 0.46 -7.71 5.65
N PRO A 219 0.02 -8.98 5.83
CA PRO A 219 -1.01 -9.29 6.83
C PRO A 219 -0.57 -8.95 8.26
N ARG A 220 0.73 -9.09 8.55
CA ARG A 220 1.28 -8.77 9.88
C ARG A 220 1.22 -7.27 10.16
N VAL A 221 1.59 -6.43 9.20
CA VAL A 221 1.50 -4.97 9.36
C VAL A 221 0.06 -4.53 9.52
N LEU A 222 -0.88 -5.15 8.79
CA LEU A 222 -2.31 -4.88 8.95
C LEU A 222 -2.84 -5.27 10.34
N ASP A 223 -2.36 -6.38 10.93
CA ASP A 223 -2.67 -6.71 12.32
C ASP A 223 -2.14 -5.64 13.29
N TRP A 224 -0.88 -5.19 13.12
CA TRP A 224 -0.33 -4.13 13.97
C TRP A 224 -1.12 -2.82 13.88
N ILE A 225 -1.53 -2.42 12.68
CA ILE A 225 -2.39 -1.24 12.48
C ILE A 225 -3.72 -1.44 13.18
N ALA A 226 -4.37 -2.58 12.93
CA ALA A 226 -5.67 -2.89 13.49
C ALA A 226 -5.66 -2.97 15.03
N GLU A 227 -4.58 -3.46 15.62
CA GLU A 227 -4.41 -3.58 17.07
C GLU A 227 -4.04 -2.24 17.75
N GLY A 228 -3.80 -1.17 16.98
CA GLY A 228 -3.41 0.13 17.51
C GLY A 228 -1.92 0.23 17.85
N ASN A 229 -1.09 -0.69 17.37
CA ASN A 229 0.34 -0.79 17.68
C ASN A 229 1.20 0.09 16.76
N VAL A 230 0.60 0.90 15.88
CA VAL A 230 1.31 1.76 14.92
C VAL A 230 0.93 3.22 15.14
N THR A 231 1.92 4.05 15.41
CA THR A 231 1.74 5.51 15.47
C THR A 231 2.75 6.20 14.56
N ILE A 232 2.36 7.33 13.95
CA ILE A 232 3.27 8.18 13.18
C ILE A 232 3.38 9.51 13.91
N LYS A 233 4.61 9.90 14.25
CA LYS A 233 4.94 11.19 14.87
C LYS A 233 6.09 11.82 14.12
N ASP A 234 5.93 13.07 13.70
CA ASP A 234 6.94 13.84 12.96
C ASP A 234 7.50 13.08 11.72
N GLY A 235 6.61 12.37 11.01
CA GLY A 235 6.97 11.55 9.84
C GLY A 235 7.72 10.25 10.15
N THR A 236 7.90 9.91 11.43
CA THR A 236 8.55 8.69 11.90
C THR A 236 7.50 7.71 12.40
N THR A 237 7.59 6.45 11.95
CA THR A 237 6.73 5.37 12.44
C THR A 237 7.28 4.80 13.74
N HIS A 238 6.42 4.67 14.74
CA HIS A 238 6.68 3.98 15.99
C HIS A 238 5.79 2.75 16.07
N LEU A 239 6.39 1.60 16.34
CA LEU A 239 5.72 0.32 16.54
C LEU A 239 5.77 -0.04 18.03
N ASP A 240 4.61 -0.26 18.63
CA ASP A 240 4.47 -0.80 19.98
C ASP A 240 4.07 -2.28 19.87
N ILE A 241 5.03 -3.09 19.42
CA ILE A 241 4.83 -4.52 19.17
C ILE A 241 5.62 -5.34 20.21
N PRO A 242 5.06 -6.45 20.73
CA PRO A 242 5.73 -7.32 21.71
C PRO A 242 7.07 -7.91 21.24
#